data_AF-A0A175QF82-F1
#
_entry.id   AF-A0A175QF82-F1
#
_cell.length_a   1.000
_cell.length_b   1.000
_cell.length_c   1.000
_cell.angle_alpha   90.00
_cell.angle_beta   90.00
_cell.angle_gamma   90.00
#
_symmetry.space_group_name_H-M   'P 1'
#
loop_
_entity.id
_entity.type
_entity.pdbx_description
1 polymer ?
#
loop_
_entity_poly.entity_id
_entity_poly.type
_entity_poly.pdbx_seq_one_letter_code
_entity_poly.pdbx_strand_id
1 'polypeptide(L)' 'HDTLDGGAGNDVVNFQDRHFSDAHITEGDHSTVVSFSDGYTATVSHVEQLRFSDTVYNVTNI' A
#
# COMPACT_ATOMS: atom_id res chain seq x y z
N HIS A 1 5.61 4.98 11.04
CA HIS A 1 4.58 5.62 10.20
C HIS A 1 5.35 6.21 9.04
N ASP A 2 5.09 5.71 7.85
CA ASP A 2 5.80 6.13 6.64
C ASP A 2 4.84 6.81 5.68
N THR A 3 5.36 7.67 4.81
CA THR A 3 4.61 8.30 3.72
C THR A 3 5.37 8.08 2.43
N LEU A 4 4.69 7.53 1.43
CA LEU A 4 5.25 7.10 0.16
C LEU A 4 4.44 7.72 -0.98
N ASP A 5 5.13 8.28 -1.96
CA ASP A 5 4.53 8.89 -3.15
C ASP A 5 5.22 8.29 -4.38
N GLY A 6 4.46 7.61 -5.25
CA GLY A 6 5.00 7.04 -6.49
C GLY A 6 5.27 8.09 -7.55
N GLY A 7 4.54 9.21 -7.51
CA GLY A 7 4.66 10.28 -8.50
C GLY A 7 4.06 9.90 -9.84
N ALA A 8 4.81 10.13 -10.93
CA ALA A 8 4.33 9.87 -12.28
C ALA A 8 4.88 8.55 -12.81
N GLY A 9 4.01 7.68 -13.30
CA GLY A 9 4.42 6.39 -13.85
C GLY A 9 3.41 5.30 -13.50
N ASN A 10 3.89 4.06 -13.54
CA ASN A 10 3.22 2.94 -12.90
C ASN A 10 4.11 2.48 -11.75
N ASP A 11 3.63 2.66 -10.54
CA ASP A 11 4.38 2.56 -9.30
C ASP A 11 3.91 1.38 -8.46
N VAL A 12 4.88 0.76 -7.79
CA VAL A 12 4.67 -0.42 -6.96
C VAL A 12 5.35 -0.23 -5.62
N VAL A 13 4.58 -0.33 -4.54
CA VAL A 13 5.13 -0.40 -3.19
C VAL A 13 5.23 -1.86 -2.76
N ASN A 14 6.37 -2.23 -2.19
CA ASN A 14 6.69 -3.63 -1.89
C ASN A 14 6.81 -3.89 -0.39
N PHE A 15 5.83 -4.57 0.18
CA PHE A 15 5.81 -5.07 1.55
C PHE A 15 6.33 -6.51 1.61
N GLN A 16 7.61 -6.70 1.25
CA GLN A 16 8.21 -8.01 0.94
C GLN A 16 7.98 -9.10 1.99
N ASP A 17 8.03 -8.74 3.27
CA ASP A 17 7.91 -9.67 4.40
C ASP A 17 6.50 -9.66 5.02
N ARG A 18 5.50 -9.12 4.34
CA ARG A 18 4.13 -8.98 4.83
C ARG A 18 3.15 -9.74 3.97
N HIS A 19 2.24 -10.48 4.61
CA HIS A 19 1.12 -11.13 3.95
C HIS A 19 -0.04 -10.16 3.76
N PHE A 20 -0.77 -10.31 2.65
CA PHE A 20 -1.96 -9.51 2.39
C PHE A 20 -3.05 -9.71 3.45
N SER A 21 -3.18 -10.94 3.99
CA SER A 21 -4.16 -11.25 5.05
C SER A 21 -3.95 -10.50 6.36
N ASP A 22 -2.73 -9.99 6.59
CA ASP A 22 -2.36 -9.25 7.79
C ASP A 22 -2.49 -7.73 7.61
N ALA A 23 -2.79 -7.29 6.38
CA ALA A 23 -2.92 -5.89 6.03
C ALA A 23 -4.35 -5.40 6.24
N HIS A 24 -4.47 -4.21 6.85
CA HIS A 24 -5.69 -3.41 6.87
C HIS A 24 -5.50 -2.25 5.90
N ILE A 25 -6.26 -2.26 4.81
CA ILE A 25 -6.17 -1.26 3.74
C ILE A 25 -7.39 -0.36 3.80
N THR A 26 -7.18 0.94 3.82
CA THR A 26 -8.22 1.97 3.71
C THR A 26 -7.90 2.87 2.53
N GLU A 27 -8.70 2.79 1.47
CA GLU A 27 -8.58 3.68 0.30
C GLU A 27 -9.37 4.97 0.55
N GLY A 28 -8.70 6.12 0.42
CA GLY A 28 -9.32 7.44 0.34
C GLY A 28 -9.23 8.00 -1.09
N ASP A 29 -9.65 9.25 -1.30
CA ASP A 29 -9.73 9.85 -2.64
C ASP A 29 -8.36 10.02 -3.33
N HIS A 30 -7.28 10.24 -2.55
CA HIS A 30 -5.94 10.54 -3.09
C HIS A 30 -4.81 9.74 -2.42
N SER A 31 -5.17 8.85 -1.50
CA SER A 31 -4.19 8.08 -0.74
C SER A 31 -4.81 6.80 -0.21
N THR A 32 -4.01 5.76 -0.15
CA THR A 32 -4.31 4.52 0.53
C THR A 32 -3.52 4.44 1.83
N VAL A 33 -4.16 4.03 2.91
CA VAL A 33 -3.48 3.73 4.18
C VAL A 33 -3.38 2.23 4.34
N VAL A 34 -2.16 1.73 4.51
CA VAL A 34 -1.87 0.32 4.78
C VAL A 34 -1.36 0.22 6.21
N SER A 35 -2.01 -0.60 7.03
CA SER A 35 -1.58 -0.84 8.41
C SER A 35 -1.56 -2.32 8.75
N PHE A 36 -0.77 -2.70 9.75
CA PHE A 36 -0.62 -4.08 10.21
C PHE A 36 -0.77 -4.17 11.73
N SER A 37 -1.03 -5.38 12.21
CA SER A 37 -1.28 -5.67 13.63
C SER A 37 -0.10 -5.38 14.56
N ASP A 38 1.12 -5.28 14.03
CA ASP A 38 2.33 -4.91 14.78
C ASP A 38 2.51 -3.39 14.94
N GLY A 39 1.56 -2.59 14.44
CA GLY A 39 1.57 -1.14 14.54
C GLY A 39 2.32 -0.45 13.40
N TYR A 40 2.85 -1.18 12.41
CA TYR A 40 3.34 -0.56 11.19
C TYR A 40 2.17 0.11 10.44
N THR A 41 2.42 1.29 9.89
CA THR A 41 1.46 2.03 9.07
C THR A 41 2.20 2.82 8.00
N ALA A 42 1.71 2.74 6.77
CA ALA A 42 2.17 3.51 5.62
C ALA A 42 0.98 4.22 4.98
N THR A 43 1.18 5.50 4.64
CA THR A 43 0.27 6.24 3.75
C THR A 43 0.91 6.28 2.37
N VAL A 44 0.20 5.82 1.35
CA VAL A 44 0.67 5.68 -0.04
C VAL A 44 -0.22 6.50 -0.96
N SER A 45 0.38 7.31 -1.84
CA SER A 45 -0.30 8.10 -2.87
C SER A 45 0.35 7.91 -4.23
N HIS A 46 -0.41 8.05 -5.32
CA HIS A 46 0.05 7.85 -6.70
C HIS A 46 0.81 6.52 -6.86
N VAL A 47 0.20 5.43 -6.38
CA VAL A 47 0.75 4.07 -6.47
C VAL A 47 -0.35 3.14 -6.94
N GLU A 48 -0.11 2.44 -8.04
CA GLU A 48 -1.09 1.56 -8.67
C GLU A 48 -1.13 0.18 -7.99
N GLN A 49 0.00 -0.27 -7.44
CA GLN A 49 0.11 -1.63 -6.90
C GLN A 49 0.79 -1.69 -5.54
N LEU A 50 0.19 -2.48 -4.65
CA LEU A 50 0.79 -2.90 -3.40
C LEU A 50 1.16 -4.38 -3.53
N ARG A 51 2.44 -4.69 -3.45
CA ARG A 51 2.96 -6.06 -3.52
C ARG A 51 3.24 -6.58 -2.11
N PHE A 52 2.58 -7.68 -1.78
CA PHE A 52 2.78 -8.47 -0.57
C PHE A 52 3.57 -9.73 -0.91
N SER A 53 3.98 -10.48 0.11
CA SER A 53 4.72 -11.73 -0.05
C SER A 53 3.92 -12.79 -0.82
N ASP A 54 2.59 -12.74 -0.73
CA ASP A 54 1.66 -13.74 -1.23
C ASP A 54 0.71 -13.25 -2.31
N THR A 55 0.60 -11.94 -2.54
CA THR A 55 -0.37 -11.35 -3.47
C THR A 55 0.02 -9.96 -3.92
N VAL A 56 -0.53 -9.53 -5.07
CA VAL A 56 -0.52 -8.14 -5.52
C VAL A 56 -1.93 -7.58 -5.40
N TYR A 57 -2.06 -6.46 -4.70
CA TYR A 57 -3.29 -5.70 -4.59
C TYR A 57 -3.22 -4.49 -5.53
N ASN A 58 -4.21 -4.34 -6.41
CA ASN A 58 -4.32 -3.18 -7.29
C ASN A 58 -5.15 -2.11 -6.59
N VAL A 59 -4.57 -0.92 -6.42
CA VAL A 59 -5.24 0.23 -5.80
C VAL A 59 -6.28 0.76 -6.79
N THR A 60 -7.50 1.02 -6.31
CA THR A 60 -8.59 1.48 -7.19
C THR A 60 -8.83 2.98 -7.19
N ASN A 61 -8.40 3.69 -6.14
CA ASN A 61 -8.42 5.14 -6.07
C ASN A 61 -7.01 5.71 -6.32
N ILE A 62 -6.78 6.16 -7.55
CA ILE A 62 -5.58 6.85 -8.02
C ILE A 62 -5.96 8.20 -8.63
#